data_AF-A0A1M3BCP4-F1
#
_entry.id   AF-A0A1M3BCP4-F1
#
_cell.length_a   1.000
_cell.length_b   1.000
_cell.length_c   1.000
_cell.angle_alpha   90.00
_cell.angle_beta   90.00
_cell.angle_gamma   90.00
#
_symmetry.space_group_name_H-M   'P 1'
#
loop_
_entity.id
_entity.type
_entity.pdbx_description
1 polymer ?
#
loop_
_entity_poly.entity_id
_entity_poly.type
_entity_poly.pdbx_seq_one_letter_code
_entity_poly.pdbx_strand_id
1 'polypeptide(L)'
;MQKILFTLSIILCSMSLYGWDASPPCFLKLEESFFNEFYLDQALSLHHVWQSDWDAINRDLKREGRGIHQLIRIISNRTPGYPIDYPFNTKEMAAILQKVLWDLFVKVMYQHNYTVESDLREIFNYVRGQQIDRLTDCFGDPNYFPEA
;
A
#
# COMPACT_ATOMS: atom_id res chain seq x y z
N MET A 1 16.49 -53.97 -7.35
CA MET A 1 15.75 -53.07 -6.42
C MET A 1 16.50 -51.74 -6.23
N GLN A 2 16.88 -51.06 -7.31
CA GLN A 2 17.68 -49.82 -7.25
C GLN A 2 17.01 -48.64 -7.98
N LYS A 3 15.91 -48.92 -8.72
CA LYS A 3 15.13 -47.91 -9.46
C LYS A 3 14.08 -47.17 -8.62
N ILE A 4 13.68 -47.72 -7.47
CA ILE A 4 12.61 -47.16 -6.61
C ILE A 4 13.14 -46.02 -5.70
N LEU A 5 14.45 -46.01 -5.42
CA LEU A 5 15.08 -44.96 -4.60
C LEU A 5 15.24 -43.61 -5.34
N PHE A 6 15.31 -43.61 -6.67
CA PHE A 6 15.47 -42.38 -7.46
C PHE A 6 14.18 -41.58 -7.62
N THR A 7 13.01 -42.23 -7.62
CA THR A 7 11.71 -41.55 -7.76
C THR A 7 11.30 -40.80 -6.49
N LEU A 8 11.68 -41.28 -5.31
CA LEU A 8 11.40 -40.59 -4.03
C LEU A 8 12.16 -39.27 -3.88
N SER A 9 13.37 -39.17 -4.43
CA SER A 9 14.19 -37.95 -4.34
C SER A 9 13.66 -36.80 -5.22
N ILE A 10 12.99 -37.12 -6.34
CA ILE A 10 12.42 -36.12 -7.26
C ILE A 10 11.10 -35.53 -6.72
N ILE A 11 10.33 -36.31 -5.94
CA ILE A 11 9.04 -35.86 -5.37
C ILE A 11 9.25 -34.93 -4.16
N LEU A 12 10.38 -35.05 -3.45
CA LEU A 12 10.70 -34.19 -2.30
C LEU A 12 11.19 -32.78 -2.69
N CYS A 13 11.61 -32.56 -3.95
CA CYS A 13 12.11 -31.27 -4.41
C CYS A 13 11.02 -30.38 -5.05
N SER A 14 9.84 -30.93 -5.36
CA SER A 14 8.75 -30.22 -6.05
C SER A 14 7.75 -29.51 -5.12
N MET A 15 7.97 -29.49 -3.80
CA MET A 15 7.00 -28.95 -2.83
C MET A 15 7.45 -27.66 -2.11
N SER A 16 8.32 -26.84 -2.70
CA SER A 16 8.74 -25.58 -2.06
C SER A 16 8.75 -24.38 -3.00
N LEU A 17 7.73 -24.25 -3.84
CA LEU A 17 7.33 -22.92 -4.35
C LEU A 17 6.45 -22.23 -3.31
N TYR A 18 6.99 -22.06 -2.09
CA TYR A 18 6.42 -21.10 -1.15
C TYR A 18 7.04 -19.76 -1.52
N GLY A 19 6.23 -18.90 -2.14
CA GLY A 19 6.54 -17.49 -2.22
C GLY A 19 6.66 -16.94 -0.80
N TRP A 20 7.81 -16.36 -0.48
CA TRP A 20 7.97 -15.55 0.71
C TRP A 20 7.74 -14.10 0.34
N ASP A 21 7.22 -13.32 1.28
CA ASP A 21 7.10 -11.87 1.13
C ASP A 21 8.48 -11.27 0.81
N ALA A 22 8.61 -10.71 -0.38
CA ALA A 22 9.82 -10.12 -0.92
C ALA A 22 9.76 -8.58 -0.92
N SER A 23 8.88 -7.99 -0.09
CA SER A 23 8.72 -6.54 -0.01
C SER A 23 10.03 -5.85 0.40
N PRO A 24 10.49 -4.82 -0.34
CA PRO A 24 11.69 -4.09 0.03
C PRO A 24 11.43 -3.21 1.28
N PRO A 25 12.46 -2.87 2.06
CA PRO A 25 12.29 -2.03 3.27
C PRO A 25 11.63 -0.67 3.01
N CYS A 26 11.81 -0.09 1.82
CA CYS A 26 11.16 1.15 1.44
C CYS A 26 9.63 1.02 1.38
N PHE A 27 9.11 -0.16 1.04
CA PHE A 27 7.68 -0.43 0.90
C PHE A 27 6.99 -0.35 2.26
N LEU A 28 7.51 -1.05 3.26
CA LEU A 28 7.00 -1.01 4.64
C LEU A 28 7.05 0.42 5.20
N LYS A 29 8.13 1.15 4.93
CA LYS A 29 8.25 2.54 5.38
C LYS A 29 7.18 3.43 4.73
N LEU A 30 6.81 3.19 3.47
CA LEU A 30 5.72 3.91 2.82
C LEU A 30 4.38 3.57 3.48
N GLU A 31 4.08 2.30 3.73
CA GLU A 31 2.84 1.89 4.42
C GLU A 31 2.64 2.63 5.76
N GLU A 32 3.70 2.75 6.57
CA GLU A 32 3.63 3.34 7.90
C GLU A 32 3.58 4.88 7.92
N SER A 33 4.10 5.54 6.87
CA SER A 33 4.36 6.99 6.89
C SER A 33 3.86 7.74 5.67
N PHE A 34 3.00 7.11 4.86
CA PHE A 34 2.39 7.75 3.69
C PHE A 34 1.60 9.00 4.09
N PHE A 35 0.68 8.85 5.06
CA PHE A 35 -0.08 9.94 5.67
C PHE A 35 0.78 10.65 6.72
N ASN A 36 1.81 11.35 6.26
CA ASN A 36 2.59 12.23 7.10
C ASN A 36 1.72 13.41 7.56
N GLU A 37 1.65 13.63 8.86
CA GLU A 37 0.81 14.66 9.51
C GLU A 37 1.05 16.05 8.91
N PHE A 38 2.29 16.45 8.67
CA PHE A 38 2.60 17.75 8.08
C PHE A 38 2.07 17.93 6.65
N TYR A 39 2.12 16.89 5.82
CA TYR A 39 1.58 16.95 4.46
C TYR A 39 0.06 16.83 4.43
N LEU A 40 -0.50 16.02 5.33
CA LEU A 40 -1.93 15.88 5.46
C LEU A 40 -2.56 17.20 5.91
N ASP A 41 -2.04 17.82 6.97
CA ASP A 41 -2.60 19.07 7.51
C ASP A 41 -2.56 20.21 6.47
N GLN A 42 -1.49 20.29 5.69
CA GLN A 42 -1.43 21.21 4.55
C GLN A 42 -2.53 20.92 3.52
N ALA A 43 -2.72 19.66 3.15
CA ALA A 43 -3.78 19.27 2.23
C ALA A 43 -5.16 19.63 2.80
N LEU A 44 -5.44 19.26 4.04
CA LEU A 44 -6.70 19.58 4.73
C LEU A 44 -6.97 21.10 4.77
N SER A 45 -5.91 21.90 4.95
CA SER A 45 -6.00 23.37 4.95
C SER A 45 -6.41 23.97 3.60
N LEU A 46 -6.06 23.32 2.48
CA LEU A 46 -6.41 23.77 1.13
C LEU A 46 -7.85 23.43 0.74
N HIS A 47 -8.45 22.42 1.38
CA HIS A 47 -9.76 21.86 1.00
C HIS A 47 -10.86 22.07 2.07
N HIS A 48 -10.80 23.17 2.81
CA HIS A 48 -11.84 23.61 3.77
C HIS A 48 -12.23 22.58 4.84
N VAL A 49 -11.32 21.68 5.21
CA VAL A 49 -11.52 20.77 6.34
C VAL A 49 -11.38 21.55 7.64
N TRP A 50 -12.34 21.42 8.54
CA TRP A 50 -12.32 22.13 9.81
C TRP A 50 -11.08 21.74 10.63
N GLN A 51 -10.32 22.73 11.08
CA GLN A 51 -9.10 22.50 11.89
C GLN A 51 -9.36 21.68 13.15
N SER A 52 -10.57 21.76 13.72
CA SER A 52 -10.98 20.95 14.87
C SER A 52 -10.95 19.44 14.60
N ASP A 53 -11.03 19.03 13.34
CA ASP A 53 -11.11 17.63 12.94
C ASP A 53 -9.74 17.06 12.56
N TRP A 54 -8.73 17.90 12.33
CA TRP A 54 -7.42 17.48 11.81
C TRP A 54 -6.75 16.45 12.72
N ASP A 55 -6.69 16.72 14.02
CA ASP A 55 -6.12 15.77 14.98
C ASP A 55 -6.89 14.45 15.01
N ALA A 56 -8.21 14.49 14.83
CA ALA A 56 -9.04 13.28 14.83
C ALA A 56 -8.80 12.46 13.55
N ILE A 57 -8.76 13.11 12.39
CA ILE A 57 -8.44 12.50 11.10
C ILE A 57 -7.04 11.88 11.14
N ASN A 58 -6.02 12.61 11.60
CA ASN A 58 -4.65 12.10 11.74
C ASN A 58 -4.58 10.86 12.62
N ARG A 59 -5.21 10.90 13.80
CA ARG A 59 -5.25 9.73 14.70
C ARG A 59 -5.96 8.53 14.07
N ASP A 60 -7.06 8.76 13.36
CA ASP A 60 -7.82 7.69 12.74
C ASP A 60 -7.09 7.08 11.54
N LEU A 61 -6.47 7.88 10.67
CA LEU A 61 -5.58 7.40 9.60
C LEU A 61 -4.42 6.59 10.17
N LYS A 62 -3.79 7.06 11.25
CA LYS A 62 -2.71 6.32 11.92
C LYS A 62 -3.19 5.01 12.56
N ARG A 63 -4.42 4.99 13.10
CA ARG A 63 -5.02 3.79 13.69
C ARG A 63 -5.34 2.75 12.62
N GLU A 64 -6.05 3.16 11.57
CA GLU A 64 -6.39 2.30 10.43
C GLU A 64 -5.14 1.85 9.66
N GLY A 65 -4.12 2.71 9.61
CA GLY A 65 -2.85 2.46 8.92
C GLY A 65 -2.08 1.25 9.45
N ARG A 66 -2.27 0.88 10.72
CA ARG A 66 -1.62 -0.30 11.33
C ARG A 66 -2.00 -1.62 10.64
N GLY A 67 -3.12 -1.65 9.92
CA GLY A 67 -3.59 -2.83 9.18
C GLY A 67 -3.16 -2.88 7.72
N ILE A 68 -2.48 -1.85 7.19
CA ILE A 68 -2.16 -1.73 5.75
C ILE A 68 -1.38 -2.94 5.25
N HIS A 69 -0.29 -3.32 5.94
CA HIS A 69 0.56 -4.43 5.52
C HIS A 69 -0.23 -5.75 5.37
N GLN A 70 -1.09 -6.05 6.35
CA GLN A 70 -1.92 -7.24 6.31
C GLN A 70 -2.94 -7.20 5.16
N LEU A 71 -3.55 -6.04 4.90
CA LEU A 71 -4.48 -5.86 3.78
C LEU A 71 -3.79 -6.05 2.43
N ILE A 72 -2.60 -5.46 2.26
CA ILE A 72 -1.78 -5.62 1.06
C ILE A 72 -1.45 -7.10 0.84
N ARG A 73 -1.01 -7.81 1.88
CA ARG A 73 -0.72 -9.25 1.79
C ARG A 73 -1.95 -10.06 1.39
N ILE A 74 -3.12 -9.77 1.97
CA ILE A 74 -4.39 -10.44 1.61
C ILE A 74 -4.75 -10.19 0.14
N ILE A 75 -4.60 -8.96 -0.34
CA ILE A 75 -4.91 -8.59 -1.74
C ILE A 75 -3.91 -9.25 -2.69
N SER A 76 -2.61 -9.12 -2.41
CA SER A 76 -1.54 -9.71 -3.20
C SER A 76 -1.69 -11.22 -3.35
N ASN A 77 -2.01 -11.94 -2.27
CA ASN A 77 -2.23 -13.39 -2.31
C ASN A 77 -3.43 -13.82 -3.17
N ARG A 78 -4.30 -12.88 -3.56
CA ARG A 78 -5.44 -13.10 -4.46
C ARG A 78 -5.18 -12.58 -5.87
N THR A 79 -4.09 -11.85 -6.07
CA THR A 79 -3.66 -11.35 -7.38
C THR A 79 -2.86 -12.44 -8.10
N PRO A 80 -3.18 -12.74 -9.37
CA PRO A 80 -2.40 -13.69 -10.16
C PRO A 80 -0.91 -13.32 -10.18
N GLY A 81 -0.05 -14.31 -9.94
CA GLY A 81 1.41 -14.10 -9.93
C GLY A 81 2.00 -13.72 -8.58
N TYR A 82 1.18 -13.52 -7.54
CA TYR A 82 1.64 -13.26 -6.16
C TYR A 82 2.65 -12.11 -6.09
N PRO A 83 2.25 -10.87 -6.44
CA PRO A 83 3.18 -9.77 -6.69
C PRO A 83 4.05 -9.35 -5.49
N ILE A 84 3.63 -9.70 -4.27
CA ILE A 84 4.42 -9.49 -3.04
C ILE A 84 5.53 -10.53 -2.87
N ASP A 85 5.39 -11.71 -3.48
CA ASP A 85 6.34 -12.80 -3.36
C ASP A 85 7.52 -12.61 -4.31
N TYR A 86 8.60 -13.38 -4.13
CA TYR A 86 9.75 -13.31 -5.04
C TYR A 86 9.44 -13.90 -6.43
N PRO A 87 9.72 -13.18 -7.53
CA PRO A 87 10.27 -11.82 -7.59
C PRO A 87 9.22 -10.73 -7.34
N PHE A 88 9.57 -9.74 -6.51
CA PHE A 88 8.67 -8.64 -6.15
C PHE A 88 8.27 -7.83 -7.40
N ASN A 89 6.97 -7.77 -7.68
CA ASN A 89 6.44 -7.06 -8.84
C ASN A 89 6.12 -5.62 -8.47
N THR A 90 7.06 -4.71 -8.71
CA THR A 90 6.94 -3.29 -8.30
C THR A 90 5.70 -2.61 -8.87
N LYS A 91 5.33 -2.86 -10.13
CA LYS A 91 4.19 -2.24 -10.78
C LYS A 91 2.85 -2.69 -10.17
N GLU A 92 2.68 -3.99 -9.94
CA GLU A 92 1.45 -4.50 -9.34
C GLU A 92 1.35 -4.12 -7.86
N MET A 93 2.46 -4.18 -7.12
CA MET A 93 2.50 -3.77 -5.72
C MET A 93 2.27 -2.26 -5.55
N ALA A 94 2.71 -1.46 -6.51
CA ALA A 94 2.40 -0.04 -6.57
C ALA A 94 0.89 0.22 -6.64
N ALA A 95 0.22 -0.43 -7.60
CA ALA A 95 -1.23 -0.33 -7.77
C ALA A 95 -2.00 -0.83 -6.53
N ILE A 96 -1.55 -1.94 -5.91
CA ILE A 96 -2.16 -2.46 -4.68
C ILE A 96 -2.00 -1.46 -3.53
N LEU A 97 -0.78 -0.93 -3.32
CA LEU A 97 -0.52 0.05 -2.26
C LEU A 97 -1.38 1.30 -2.45
N GLN A 98 -1.42 1.88 -3.66
CA GLN A 98 -2.24 3.05 -3.95
C GLN A 98 -3.72 2.80 -3.65
N LYS A 99 -4.26 1.67 -4.11
CA LYS A 99 -5.65 1.30 -3.86
C LYS A 99 -5.94 1.19 -2.36
N VAL A 100 -5.07 0.50 -1.60
CA VAL A 100 -5.26 0.33 -0.15
C VAL A 100 -5.20 1.66 0.59
N LEU A 101 -4.25 2.52 0.24
CA LEU A 101 -4.12 3.86 0.84
C LEU A 101 -5.33 4.73 0.53
N TRP A 102 -5.81 4.72 -0.72
CA TRP A 102 -7.01 5.46 -1.14
C TRP A 102 -8.26 4.97 -0.40
N ASP A 103 -8.52 3.66 -0.39
CA ASP A 103 -9.68 3.07 0.28
C ASP A 103 -9.69 3.41 1.78
N LEU A 104 -8.52 3.38 2.42
CA LEU A 104 -8.35 3.75 3.82
C LEU A 104 -8.61 5.24 4.05
N PHE A 105 -8.05 6.10 3.20
CA PHE A 105 -8.23 7.55 3.27
C PHE A 105 -9.71 7.93 3.16
N VAL A 106 -10.39 7.45 2.11
CA VAL A 106 -11.82 7.72 1.89
C VAL A 106 -12.66 7.22 3.06
N LYS A 107 -12.37 6.01 3.57
CA LYS A 107 -13.06 5.47 4.74
C LYS A 107 -12.96 6.42 5.94
N VAL A 108 -11.77 6.92 6.26
CA VAL A 108 -11.58 7.84 7.40
C VAL A 108 -12.29 9.18 7.12
N MET A 109 -12.13 9.76 5.93
CA MET A 109 -12.77 11.03 5.60
C MET A 109 -14.30 10.96 5.68
N TYR A 110 -14.90 9.84 5.24
CA TYR A 110 -16.33 9.60 5.38
C TYR A 110 -16.79 9.48 6.84
N GLN A 111 -15.96 8.92 7.73
CA GLN A 111 -16.26 8.88 9.18
C GLN A 111 -16.33 10.28 9.81
N HIS A 112 -15.64 11.25 9.21
CA HIS A 112 -15.64 12.66 9.60
C HIS A 112 -16.59 13.52 8.76
N ASN A 113 -17.51 12.90 8.01
CA ASN A 113 -18.53 13.55 7.16
C ASN A 113 -17.98 14.35 5.95
N TYR A 114 -16.74 14.10 5.52
CA TYR A 114 -16.18 14.69 4.30
C TYR A 114 -16.45 13.76 3.11
N THR A 115 -17.48 14.05 2.31
CA THR A 115 -17.98 13.14 1.27
C THR A 115 -17.82 13.63 -0.17
N VAL A 116 -17.28 14.84 -0.35
CA VAL A 116 -17.09 15.44 -1.67
C VAL A 116 -15.91 14.78 -2.38
N GLU A 117 -16.19 13.91 -3.35
CA GLU A 117 -15.18 13.05 -3.99
C GLU A 117 -14.03 13.85 -4.64
N SER A 118 -14.31 14.99 -5.26
CA SER A 118 -13.27 15.86 -5.84
C SER A 118 -12.27 16.32 -4.78
N ASP A 119 -12.77 16.78 -3.63
CA ASP A 119 -11.93 17.28 -2.54
C ASP A 119 -11.09 16.14 -1.96
N LEU A 120 -11.68 14.95 -1.81
CA LEU A 120 -10.96 13.76 -1.36
C LEU A 120 -9.82 13.39 -2.32
N ARG A 121 -10.08 13.39 -3.62
CA ARG A 121 -9.06 13.12 -4.64
C ARG A 121 -7.94 14.16 -4.58
N GLU A 122 -8.28 15.44 -4.48
CA GLU A 122 -7.30 16.52 -4.43
C GLU A 122 -6.44 16.45 -3.16
N ILE A 123 -7.04 16.22 -1.98
CA ILE A 123 -6.30 16.02 -0.71
C ILE A 123 -5.34 14.83 -0.83
N PHE A 124 -5.84 13.68 -1.30
CA PHE A 124 -5.00 12.48 -1.43
C PHE A 124 -3.87 12.68 -2.44
N ASN A 125 -4.18 13.31 -3.58
CA ASN A 125 -3.20 13.59 -4.63
C ASN A 125 -2.15 14.61 -4.17
N TYR A 126 -2.51 15.57 -3.32
CA TYR A 126 -1.54 16.44 -2.67
C TYR A 126 -0.56 15.64 -1.81
N VAL A 127 -1.07 14.80 -0.89
CA VAL A 127 -0.23 13.95 -0.03
C VAL A 127 0.65 13.03 -0.86
N ARG A 128 0.11 12.41 -1.92
CA ARG A 128 0.87 11.59 -2.89
C ARG A 128 1.99 12.39 -3.53
N GLY A 129 1.69 13.60 -4.01
CA GLY A 129 2.65 14.49 -4.64
C GLY A 129 3.83 14.84 -3.74
N GLN A 130 3.58 15.08 -2.44
CA GLN A 130 4.64 15.33 -1.45
C GLN A 130 5.53 14.09 -1.17
N GLN A 131 5.10 12.90 -1.59
CA GLN A 131 5.82 11.63 -1.38
C GLN A 131 6.38 11.06 -2.69
N ILE A 132 6.28 11.77 -3.83
CA ILE A 132 6.58 11.22 -5.15
C ILE A 132 8.01 10.73 -5.30
N ASP A 133 8.98 11.41 -4.70
CA ASP A 133 10.39 11.00 -4.73
C ASP A 133 10.57 9.66 -4.01
N ARG A 134 9.95 9.50 -2.83
CA ARG A 134 10.01 8.26 -2.05
C ARG A 134 9.29 7.10 -2.73
N LEU A 135 8.19 7.39 -3.43
CA LEU A 135 7.48 6.42 -4.26
C LEU A 135 8.39 5.99 -5.44
N THR A 136 8.97 6.95 -6.14
CA THR A 136 9.86 6.69 -7.28
C THR A 136 11.10 5.90 -6.86
N ASP A 137 11.72 6.25 -5.74
CA ASP A 137 12.86 5.51 -5.18
C ASP A 137 12.51 4.05 -4.84
N CYS A 138 11.27 3.80 -4.41
CA CYS A 138 10.85 2.46 -3.99
C CYS A 138 10.40 1.57 -5.16
N PHE A 139 9.76 2.15 -6.17
CA PHE A 139 9.12 1.40 -7.26
C PHE A 139 9.83 1.54 -8.61
N GLY A 140 10.75 2.49 -8.75
CA GLY A 140 11.60 2.72 -9.92
C GLY A 140 10.97 3.49 -11.07
N ASP A 141 9.66 3.76 -11.04
CA ASP A 141 8.95 4.53 -12.06
C ASP A 141 7.84 5.39 -11.41
N PRO A 142 7.85 6.73 -11.59
CA PRO A 142 6.82 7.61 -11.04
C PRO A 142 5.42 7.33 -11.61
N ASN A 143 5.31 6.74 -12.80
CA ASN A 143 4.04 6.43 -13.45
C ASN A 143 3.34 5.20 -12.84
N TYR A 144 3.99 4.47 -11.93
CA TYR A 144 3.36 3.35 -11.24
C TYR A 144 2.41 3.80 -10.12
N PHE A 145 2.44 5.08 -9.74
CA PHE A 145 1.50 5.72 -8.80
C PHE A 145 0.78 6.90 -9.46
N PRO A 146 -0.18 6.65 -10.40
CA PRO A 146 -0.93 7.72 -11.05
C PRO A 146 -1.80 8.50 -10.06
N GLU A 147 -2.35 9.63 -10.52
CA GLU A 147 -3.39 10.34 -9.78
C GLU A 147 -4.58 9.42 -9.47
N ALA A 148 -5.09 9.53 -8.24
CA ALA A 148 -6.18 8.71 -7.74
C ALA A 148 -7.47 9.00 -8.50
#